data_AF-A0A074WCE6-F1
#
_entry.id   AF-A0A074WCE6-F1
#
_cell.length_a   1.000
_cell.length_b   1.000
_cell.length_c   1.000
_cell.angle_alpha   90.00
_cell.angle_beta   90.00
_cell.angle_gamma   90.00
#
_symmetry.space_group_name_H-M   'P 1'
#
loop_
_entity.id
_entity.type
_entity.pdbx_description
1 polymer ?
#
loop_
_entity_poly.entity_id
_entity_poly.type
_entity_poly.pdbx_seq_one_letter_code
_entity_poly.pdbx_strand_id
1 'polypeptide(L)'
;MVAQTAEFKKAVEDSRKLQAKPSDDELLQLYGLFKQGTQDPPIESSDKPGMFDLKGKAKRNAWQKLVDEGVTPEEAQKKYVALVESLKKKHGYSG
;
A
#
# COMPACT_ATOMS: atom_id res chain seq x y z
N MET A 1 5.95 -11.15 9.19
CA MET A 1 6.55 -10.15 8.30
C MET A 1 7.33 -10.83 7.18
N VAL A 2 7.27 -10.30 5.96
CA VAL A 2 8.02 -10.77 4.78
C VAL A 2 9.27 -9.91 4.58
N ALA A 3 10.32 -10.50 4.00
CA ALA A 3 11.53 -9.77 3.65
C ALA A 3 11.21 -8.64 2.65
N GLN A 4 11.60 -7.41 2.99
CA GLN A 4 11.36 -6.22 2.18
C GLN A 4 12.58 -5.93 1.30
N THR A 5 12.35 -5.81 0.00
CA THR A 5 13.36 -5.40 -0.99
C THR A 5 13.85 -3.98 -0.72
N ALA A 6 15.07 -3.65 -1.17
CA ALA A 6 15.63 -2.31 -1.00
C ALA A 6 14.82 -1.27 -1.77
N GLU A 7 14.35 -1.64 -2.96
CA GLU A 7 13.49 -0.83 -3.83
C GLU A 7 12.15 -0.54 -3.15
N PHE A 8 11.54 -1.53 -2.50
CA PHE A 8 10.29 -1.33 -1.76
C PHE A 8 10.50 -0.38 -0.58
N LYS A 9 11.55 -0.57 0.23
CA LYS A 9 11.85 0.34 1.35
C LYS A 9 12.07 1.78 0.87
N LYS A 10 12.83 1.94 -0.20
CA LYS A 10 13.04 3.25 -0.83
C LYS A 10 11.73 3.85 -1.34
N ALA A 11 10.88 3.07 -2.01
CA ALA A 11 9.57 3.54 -2.46
C ALA A 11 8.66 3.95 -1.29
N VAL A 12 8.72 3.25 -0.15
CA VAL A 12 7.97 3.63 1.05
C VAL A 12 8.43 5.00 1.57
N GLU A 13 9.74 5.25 1.62
CA GLU A 13 10.28 6.56 1.97
C GLU A 13 9.88 7.64 0.96
N ASP A 14 10.01 7.33 -0.32
CA ASP A 14 9.75 8.27 -1.40
C ASP A 14 8.27 8.63 -1.51
N SER A 15 7.36 7.71 -1.17
CA SER A 15 5.91 7.97 -1.12
C SER A 15 5.54 9.10 -0.15
N ARG A 16 6.39 9.35 0.86
CA ARG A 16 6.23 10.43 1.85
C ARG A 16 6.81 11.76 1.40
N LYS A 17 7.58 11.78 0.31
CA LYS A 17 8.24 12.95 -0.28
C LYS A 17 7.53 13.44 -1.56
N LEU A 18 6.30 13.01 -1.77
CA LEU A 18 5.47 13.53 -2.85
C LEU A 18 5.07 14.98 -2.54
N GLN A 19 5.17 15.87 -3.52
CA GLN A 19 4.92 17.30 -3.32
C GLN A 19 3.42 17.60 -3.14
N ALA A 20 2.58 16.91 -3.92
CA ALA A 20 1.14 16.96 -3.79
C ALA A 20 0.60 15.71 -3.09
N LYS A 21 -0.50 15.87 -2.37
CA LYS A 21 -1.21 14.78 -1.70
C LYS A 21 -1.85 13.85 -2.75
N PRO A 22 -1.59 12.54 -2.73
CA PRO A 22 -2.30 11.58 -3.58
C PRO A 22 -3.81 11.57 -3.31
N SER A 23 -4.59 11.11 -4.29
CA SER A 23 -6.03 10.91 -4.10
C SER A 23 -6.30 9.83 -3.06
N ASP A 24 -7.51 9.82 -2.49
CA ASP A 24 -7.88 8.79 -1.51
C ASP A 24 -7.77 7.37 -2.10
N ASP A 25 -8.09 7.18 -3.39
CA ASP A 25 -7.92 5.90 -4.09
C ASP A 25 -6.45 5.48 -4.19
N GLU A 26 -5.55 6.41 -4.52
CA GLU A 26 -4.11 6.14 -4.59
C GLU A 26 -3.56 5.80 -3.20
N LEU A 27 -4.02 6.49 -2.15
CA LEU A 27 -3.67 6.19 -0.77
C LEU A 27 -4.18 4.80 -0.33
N LEU A 28 -5.37 4.40 -0.75
CA LEU A 28 -5.92 3.06 -0.49
C LEU A 28 -5.13 1.97 -1.22
N GLN A 29 -4.72 2.22 -2.47
CA GLN A 29 -3.86 1.30 -3.23
C GLN A 29 -2.48 1.15 -2.57
N LEU A 30 -1.83 2.26 -2.20
CA LEU A 30 -0.57 2.24 -1.46
C LEU A 30 -0.72 1.46 -0.15
N TYR A 31 -1.80 1.69 0.60
CA TYR A 31 -2.07 0.98 1.84
C TYR A 31 -2.21 -0.53 1.61
N GLY A 32 -3.05 -0.96 0.67
CA GLY A 32 -3.28 -2.37 0.40
C GLY A 32 -1.99 -3.09 -0.03
N LEU A 33 -1.25 -2.49 -0.97
CA LEU A 33 0.01 -3.04 -1.46
C LEU A 33 1.09 -3.09 -0.36
N PHE A 34 1.18 -2.06 0.48
CA PHE A 34 2.11 -2.04 1.61
C PHE A 34 1.79 -3.15 2.63
N LYS A 35 0.51 -3.29 3.00
CA LYS A 35 0.05 -4.32 3.95
C LYS A 35 0.28 -5.73 3.38
N GLN A 36 -0.02 -5.95 2.11
CA GLN A 36 0.22 -7.23 1.45
C GLN A 36 1.70 -7.54 1.28
N GLY A 37 2.52 -6.53 0.97
CA GLY A 37 3.96 -6.67 0.78
C GLY A 37 4.75 -6.88 2.08
N THR A 38 4.25 -6.40 3.21
CA THR A 38 4.89 -6.57 4.53
C THR A 38 4.37 -7.77 5.31
N GLN A 39 3.10 -8.17 5.13
CA GLN A 39 2.42 -9.20 5.94
C GLN A 39 2.67 -8.99 7.43
N ASP A 40 2.55 -7.74 7.89
CA ASP A 40 2.81 -7.37 9.28
C ASP A 40 1.81 -6.33 9.82
N PRO A 41 0.85 -6.74 10.67
CA PRO A 41 0.37 -8.12 10.79
C PRO A 41 -0.23 -8.64 9.47
N PRO A 42 -0.35 -9.96 9.26
CA PRO A 42 -1.08 -10.56 8.14
C PRO A 42 -2.59 -10.27 8.26
N ILE A 43 -3.32 -10.39 7.14
CA ILE A 43 -4.73 -9.97 7.08
C ILE A 43 -5.64 -10.75 8.03
N GLU A 44 -5.31 -12.02 8.27
CA GLU A 44 -6.05 -12.91 9.17
C GLU A 44 -5.94 -12.47 10.63
N SER A 45 -4.79 -11.91 11.01
CA SER A 45 -4.54 -11.36 12.35
C SER A 45 -4.88 -9.88 12.44
N SER A 46 -5.35 -9.26 11.36
CA SER A 46 -5.74 -7.86 11.36
C SER A 46 -7.17 -7.68 11.87
N ASP A 47 -7.35 -6.71 12.76
CA ASP A 47 -8.67 -6.41 13.32
C ASP A 47 -9.67 -6.02 12.24
N LYS A 48 -10.89 -6.55 12.35
CA LYS A 48 -11.99 -6.16 11.48
C LYS A 48 -12.48 -4.78 11.91
N PRO A 49 -12.54 -3.79 11.00
CA PRO A 49 -13.04 -2.47 11.31
C PRO A 49 -14.50 -2.53 11.76
N GLY A 50 -14.85 -1.73 12.77
CA GLY A 50 -16.20 -1.66 13.32
C GLY A 50 -17.24 -1.18 12.30
N MET A 51 -18.53 -1.38 12.59
CA MET A 51 -19.61 -1.10 11.63
C MET A 51 -19.64 0.36 11.13
N PHE A 52 -19.19 1.31 11.95
CA PHE A 52 -19.16 2.75 11.63
C PHE A 52 -17.81 3.25 11.09
N ASP A 53 -16.77 2.40 11.06
CA ASP A 53 -15.44 2.79 10.54
C ASP A 53 -15.37 2.62 9.02
N LEU A 54 -15.90 3.60 8.28
CA LEU A 54 -15.91 3.59 6.82
C LEU A 54 -14.48 3.63 6.22
N LYS A 55 -13.55 4.35 6.87
CA LYS A 55 -12.17 4.47 6.39
C LYS A 55 -11.38 3.19 6.61
N GLY A 56 -11.50 2.58 7.79
CA GLY A 56 -10.91 1.28 8.08
C GLY A 56 -11.48 0.19 7.18
N LYS A 57 -12.79 0.22 6.90
CA LYS A 57 -13.42 -0.67 5.91
C LYS A 57 -12.82 -0.49 4.52
N ALA A 58 -12.69 0.74 4.02
CA ALA A 58 -12.09 1.00 2.70
C ALA A 58 -10.65 0.48 2.62
N LYS A 59 -9.83 0.75 3.65
CA LYS A 59 -8.46 0.25 3.77
C LYS A 59 -8.39 -1.28 3.77
N ARG A 60 -9.20 -1.94 4.59
CA ARG A 60 -9.24 -3.39 4.67
C ARG A 60 -9.76 -4.01 3.37
N ASN A 61 -10.75 -3.39 2.72
CA ASN A 61 -11.26 -3.85 1.42
C ASN A 61 -10.20 -3.75 0.33
N ALA A 62 -9.44 -2.64 0.27
CA ALA A 62 -8.34 -2.49 -0.68
C ALA A 62 -7.26 -3.56 -0.49
N TRP A 63 -6.94 -3.90 0.76
CA TRP A 63 -6.01 -4.99 1.07
C TRP A 63 -6.61 -6.38 0.75
N GLN A 64 -7.84 -6.65 1.18
CA GLN A 64 -8.54 -7.91 0.95
C GLN A 64 -8.64 -8.23 -0.54
N LYS A 65 -8.94 -7.22 -1.38
CA LYS A 65 -8.98 -7.39 -2.83
C LYS A 65 -7.68 -7.97 -3.39
N LEU A 66 -6.52 -7.51 -2.91
CA LEU A 66 -5.22 -8.04 -3.34
C LEU A 66 -5.02 -9.50 -2.90
N VAL A 67 -5.51 -9.86 -1.71
CA VAL A 67 -5.47 -11.23 -1.20
C VAL A 67 -6.37 -12.13 -2.04
N ASP A 68 -7.58 -11.69 -2.35
CA ASP A 68 -8.56 -12.44 -3.15
C ASP A 68 -8.09 -12.62 -4.60
N GLU A 69 -7.33 -11.64 -5.13
CA GLU A 69 -6.64 -11.73 -6.42
C GLU A 69 -5.39 -12.63 -6.39
N GLY A 70 -5.01 -13.16 -5.22
CA GLY A 70 -3.84 -14.02 -5.06
C GLY A 70 -2.50 -13.29 -5.17
N VAL A 71 -2.47 -11.96 -4.98
CA VAL A 71 -1.25 -11.17 -5.09
C VAL A 71 -0.28 -11.57 -3.98
N THR A 72 0.89 -12.08 -4.35
CA THR A 72 1.93 -12.46 -3.40
C THR A 72 2.58 -11.24 -2.74
N PRO A 73 3.21 -11.37 -1.56
CA PRO A 73 3.95 -10.28 -0.95
C PRO A 73 5.02 -9.68 -1.87
N GLU A 74 5.74 -10.50 -2.63
CA GLU A 74 6.76 -10.05 -3.58
C GLU A 74 6.16 -9.24 -4.73
N GLU A 75 5.03 -9.70 -5.28
CA GLU A 75 4.30 -8.95 -6.32
C GLU A 75 3.73 -7.65 -5.78
N ALA A 76 3.20 -7.65 -4.55
CA ALA A 76 2.70 -6.44 -3.91
C ALA A 76 3.81 -5.40 -3.72
N GLN A 77 5.01 -5.82 -3.32
CA GLN A 77 6.18 -4.94 -3.25
C GLN A 77 6.52 -4.35 -4.63
N LYS A 78 6.58 -5.16 -5.68
CA LYS A 78 6.85 -4.69 -7.05
C LYS A 78 5.79 -3.69 -7.54
N LYS A 79 4.52 -4.02 -7.34
CA LYS A 79 3.38 -3.14 -7.68
C LYS A 79 3.43 -1.83 -6.89
N TYR A 80 3.82 -1.87 -5.62
CA TYR A 80 3.99 -0.68 -4.78
C TYR A 80 5.07 0.24 -5.33
N VAL A 81 6.24 -0.30 -5.68
CA VAL A 81 7.34 0.47 -6.31
C VAL A 81 6.85 1.13 -7.60
N ALA A 82 6.20 0.38 -8.48
CA ALA A 82 5.66 0.91 -9.74
C ALA A 82 4.63 2.02 -9.51
N LEU A 83 3.75 1.86 -8.51
CA LEU A 83 2.76 2.87 -8.15
C LEU A 83 3.43 4.15 -7.66
N VAL A 84 4.40 4.06 -6.74
CA VAL A 84 5.12 5.22 -6.23
C VAL A 84 5.84 5.97 -7.35
N GLU A 85 6.49 5.27 -8.28
CA GLU A 85 7.13 5.90 -9.45
C GLU A 85 6.11 6.65 -10.34
N SER A 86 4.90 6.10 -10.51
CA SER A 86 3.82 6.81 -11.19
C SER A 86 3.35 8.05 -10.41
N LEU A 87 3.24 7.94 -9.08
CA LEU A 87 2.82 9.05 -8.23
C LEU A 87 3.85 10.18 -8.20
N LYS A 88 5.15 9.87 -8.22
CA LYS A 88 6.21 10.88 -8.34
C LYS A 88 6.05 11.74 -9.59
N LYS A 89 5.70 11.11 -10.72
CA LYS A 89 5.45 11.82 -12.00
C LYS A 89 4.19 12.67 -11.95
N LYS A 90 3.14 12.17 -11.28
CA LYS A 90 1.81 12.81 -11.23
C LYS A 90 1.74 13.96 -10.21
N HIS A 91 2.33 13.78 -9.04
CA HIS A 91 2.20 14.65 -7.88
C HIS A 91 3.46 15.47 -7.58
N GLY A 92 4.52 15.27 -8.37
CA GLY A 92 5.84 15.82 -8.09
C GLY A 92 6.54 15.08 -6.94
N TYR A 93 7.86 15.14 -6.94
CA TYR A 93 8.71 14.48 -5.96
C TYR A 93 9.80 15.46 -5.49
N SER A 94 10.04 15.53 -4.18
CA SER A 94 10.97 16.50 -3.58
C SER A 94 12.22 15.85 -2.99
N GLY A 95 12.81 14.86 -3.68
CA GLY A 95 14.01 14.19 -3.17
C GLY A 95 15.06 13.91 -4.21
#